data_AF-A0A2I0PQ05-F1
#
_entry.id   AF-A0A2I0PQ05-F1
#
_cell.length_a   1.000
_cell.length_b   1.000
_cell.length_c   1.000
_cell.angle_alpha   90.00
_cell.angle_beta   90.00
_cell.angle_gamma   90.00
#
_symmetry.space_group_name_H-M   'P 1'
#
loop_
_entity.id
_entity.type
_entity.pdbx_description
1 polymer ?
#
loop_
_entity_poly.entity_id
_entity_poly.type
_entity_poly.pdbx_seq_one_letter_code
_entity_poly.pdbx_strand_id
1 'polypeptide(L)'
;MYSPDTTKYLIHISLTAEGVVEKPDVVGAIFGQTEGLLGEDLDLRDLQRTGRVGRIDVQITSKKGETKGEILISSSLDRAETAILAASLETIDRVGPCVAHVVVESVEDIRVSKRKKIVERAKVLLIERFDDGTIDSDELLDDVRECLRMEKIGSIGEEKVPAGPNVMESDAIIVVEGRADVLNLLRYGIKNAVAVEGTNIPKTVVELCEKKTATAFFDGDRGGELILRELLQVVDIDFVAFSPKGKSVEDMTRKEVIKTLRNKVPVEYVRDQYFEDAAELPADLRITRGGADETDAAGKKARHASASKRPSDGTSGPLTLRDHIDDVKGHSLARFLTDDLTVVKELRPDEVEKAIETLDGTVSGLVVDRPVDQKLLDRLVWKGLSYVAAKDFKGVIKRPLSIQLMKMGM
;
A
#
# COMPACT_ATOMS: atom_id res chain seq x y z
N MET A 1 8.47 24.42 42.68
CA MET A 1 9.07 24.31 41.33
C MET A 1 7.93 24.10 40.34
N TYR A 2 7.59 25.12 39.55
CA TYR A 2 6.64 24.95 38.45
C TYR A 2 7.41 24.27 37.31
N SER A 3 7.17 22.97 37.08
CA SER A 3 7.66 22.34 35.86
C SER A 3 6.72 22.70 34.71
N PRO A 4 7.19 23.35 33.64
CA PRO A 4 6.41 23.65 32.43
C PRO A 4 6.02 22.41 31.60
N ASP A 5 6.13 21.21 32.19
CA ASP A 5 5.96 19.92 31.53
C ASP A 5 4.52 19.38 31.56
N THR A 6 3.64 19.93 32.40
CA THR A 6 2.24 19.46 32.49
C THR A 6 1.26 20.23 31.60
N THR A 7 1.71 21.29 30.92
CA THR A 7 0.83 22.10 30.06
C THR A 7 0.37 21.26 28.86
N LYS A 8 -0.96 21.08 28.74
CA LYS A 8 -1.60 20.35 27.65
C LYS A 8 -2.08 21.30 26.55
N TYR A 9 -2.68 22.42 26.94
CA TYR A 9 -3.30 23.39 26.05
C TYR A 9 -2.78 24.80 26.31
N LEU A 10 -2.79 25.63 25.26
CA LEU A 10 -2.51 27.06 25.32
C LEU A 10 -3.71 27.80 24.73
N ILE A 11 -4.28 28.72 25.51
CA ILE A 11 -5.40 29.56 25.07
C ILE A 11 -4.81 30.91 24.64
N HIS A 12 -5.08 31.29 23.39
CA HIS A 12 -4.72 32.58 22.81
C HIS A 12 -5.92 33.50 22.85
N ILE A 13 -5.74 34.67 23.47
CA ILE A 13 -6.82 35.61 23.71
C ILE A 13 -6.33 37.00 23.32
N SER A 14 -7.12 37.70 22.51
CA SER A 14 -6.91 39.12 22.23
C SER A 14 -7.85 39.97 23.07
N LEU A 15 -7.29 41.06 23.61
CA LEU A 15 -7.96 42.05 24.43
C LEU A 15 -7.91 43.40 23.70
N THR A 16 -9.05 44.05 23.64
CA THR A 16 -9.18 45.43 23.15
C THR A 16 -9.92 46.24 24.19
N ALA A 17 -9.33 47.32 24.69
CA ALA A 17 -9.93 48.17 25.70
C ALA A 17 -9.92 49.65 25.29
N GLU A 18 -11.03 50.33 25.56
CA GLU A 18 -11.20 51.76 25.31
C GLU A 18 -10.70 52.56 26.52
N GLY A 19 -9.40 52.81 26.53
CA GLY A 19 -8.72 53.59 27.56
C GLY A 19 -7.30 53.10 27.82
N VAL A 20 -6.66 53.67 28.83
CA VAL A 20 -5.33 53.23 29.30
C VAL A 20 -5.53 52.21 30.40
N VAL A 21 -5.05 50.99 30.16
CA VAL A 21 -5.20 49.85 31.07
C VAL A 21 -3.83 49.28 31.38
N GLU A 22 -3.58 48.92 32.65
CA GLU A 22 -2.34 48.29 33.06
C GLU A 22 -2.47 46.77 33.21
N LYS A 23 -1.32 46.07 33.31
CA LYS A 23 -1.29 44.61 33.51
C LYS A 23 -2.06 44.14 34.75
N PRO A 24 -1.96 44.80 35.92
CA PRO A 24 -2.71 44.40 37.11
C PRO A 24 -4.23 44.45 36.91
N ASP A 25 -4.72 45.42 36.13
CA ASP A 25 -6.16 45.57 35.87
C ASP A 25 -6.69 44.39 35.04
N VAL A 26 -5.96 43.97 34.01
CA VAL A 26 -6.33 42.81 33.17
C VAL A 26 -6.37 41.54 34.00
N VAL A 27 -5.36 41.32 34.83
CA VAL A 27 -5.32 40.15 35.72
C VAL A 27 -6.47 40.21 36.72
N GLY A 28 -6.74 41.39 37.29
CA GLY A 28 -7.86 41.61 38.20
C GLY A 28 -9.21 41.33 37.56
N ALA A 29 -9.43 41.73 36.31
CA ALA A 29 -10.65 41.45 35.57
C ALA A 29 -10.81 39.96 35.27
N ILE A 30 -9.74 39.29 34.84
CA ILE A 30 -9.76 37.85 34.56
C ILE A 30 -10.18 37.08 35.81
N PHE A 31 -9.54 37.32 36.96
CA PHE A 31 -9.92 36.60 38.18
C PHE A 31 -11.28 37.06 38.71
N GLY A 32 -11.56 38.36 38.72
CA GLY A 32 -12.77 38.89 39.35
C GLY A 32 -14.06 38.57 38.61
N GLN A 33 -14.07 38.68 37.28
CA GLN A 33 -15.30 38.46 36.49
C GLN A 33 -15.55 36.99 36.15
N THR A 34 -14.54 36.12 36.23
CA THR A 34 -14.74 34.68 36.02
C THR A 34 -15.02 33.91 37.33
N GLU A 35 -14.73 34.50 38.48
CA GLU A 35 -15.00 33.94 39.80
C GLU A 35 -16.52 33.80 40.03
N GLY A 36 -16.96 32.61 40.44
CA GLY A 36 -18.37 32.30 40.72
C GLY A 36 -19.24 31.91 39.50
N LEU A 37 -18.73 32.02 38.26
CA LEU A 37 -19.48 31.60 37.07
C LEU A 37 -19.38 30.11 36.76
N LEU A 38 -18.26 29.47 37.12
CA LEU A 38 -17.90 28.14 36.64
C LEU A 38 -18.01 27.01 37.68
N GLY A 39 -18.50 27.31 38.88
CA GLY A 39 -18.51 26.37 40.01
C GLY A 39 -17.14 26.22 40.68
N GLU A 40 -17.10 25.57 41.85
CA GLU A 40 -15.90 25.48 42.70
C GLU A 40 -14.73 24.72 42.04
N ASP A 41 -15.03 23.74 41.17
CA ASP A 41 -14.01 22.89 40.53
C ASP A 41 -13.27 23.57 39.36
N LEU A 42 -13.84 24.65 38.81
CA LEU A 42 -13.34 25.37 37.63
C LEU A 42 -12.96 26.83 37.94
N ASP A 43 -12.88 27.20 39.22
CA ASP A 43 -12.40 28.53 39.62
C ASP A 43 -10.91 28.70 39.29
N LEU A 44 -10.59 29.74 38.51
CA LEU A 44 -9.22 30.08 38.11
C LEU A 44 -8.27 30.20 39.30
N ARG A 45 -8.74 30.69 40.45
CA ARG A 45 -7.89 30.91 41.63
C ARG A 45 -7.43 29.57 42.24
N ASP A 46 -8.35 28.62 42.36
CA ASP A 46 -8.05 27.27 42.82
C ASP A 46 -7.32 26.42 41.78
N LEU A 47 -7.67 26.58 40.50
CA LEU A 47 -6.96 25.94 39.39
C LEU A 47 -5.50 26.38 39.30
N GLN A 48 -5.20 27.65 39.57
CA GLN A 48 -3.82 28.14 39.63
C GLN A 48 -3.09 27.64 40.88
N ARG A 49 -3.76 27.54 42.04
CA ARG A 49 -3.18 27.01 43.29
C ARG A 49 -2.85 25.52 43.18
N THR A 50 -3.72 24.75 42.55
CA THR A 50 -3.55 23.32 42.30
C THR A 50 -2.60 23.02 41.14
N GLY A 51 -2.18 24.04 40.39
CA GLY A 51 -1.27 23.92 39.24
C GLY A 51 -1.94 23.34 37.99
N ARG A 52 -3.27 23.26 37.95
CA ARG A 52 -4.04 22.84 36.77
C ARG A 52 -4.06 23.92 35.69
N VAL A 53 -4.04 25.19 36.08
CA VAL A 53 -3.82 26.35 35.22
C VAL A 53 -2.47 26.98 35.56
N GLY A 54 -1.71 27.34 34.54
CA GLY A 54 -0.39 27.94 34.69
C GLY A 54 -0.44 29.45 34.94
N ARG A 55 0.67 30.12 34.63
CA ARG A 55 0.73 31.59 34.70
C ARG A 55 -0.02 32.19 33.51
N ILE A 56 -0.68 33.31 33.79
CA ILE A 56 -1.37 34.13 32.79
C ILE A 56 -0.36 35.17 32.34
N ASP A 57 0.11 35.03 31.11
CA ASP A 57 1.04 35.99 30.51
C ASP A 57 0.24 37.06 29.78
N VAL A 58 0.39 38.31 30.24
CA VAL A 58 -0.33 39.45 29.70
C VAL A 58 0.65 40.43 29.07
N GLN A 59 0.50 40.65 27.78
CA GLN A 59 1.20 41.67 27.01
C GLN A 59 0.22 42.75 26.60
N ILE A 60 0.54 44.01 26.87
CA ILE A 60 -0.36 45.13 26.63
C ILE A 60 0.43 46.24 25.97
N THR A 61 -0.17 46.84 24.94
CA THR A 61 0.35 48.03 24.27
C THR A 61 -0.76 49.07 24.21
N SER A 62 -0.55 50.21 24.85
CA SER A 62 -1.49 51.33 24.84
C SER A 62 -1.02 52.42 23.87
N LYS A 63 -1.88 52.83 22.94
CA LYS A 63 -1.59 53.91 21.97
C LYS A 63 -2.84 54.76 21.76
N LYS A 64 -2.69 56.09 21.86
CA LYS A 64 -3.75 57.10 21.58
C LYS A 64 -5.07 56.87 22.34
N GLY A 65 -5.00 56.36 23.56
CA GLY A 65 -6.20 56.13 24.39
C GLY A 65 -6.95 54.83 24.09
N GLU A 66 -6.44 53.99 23.18
CA GLU A 66 -6.87 52.61 23.03
C GLU A 66 -5.76 51.66 23.49
N THR A 67 -6.16 50.56 24.11
CA THR A 67 -5.25 49.53 24.57
C THR A 67 -5.53 48.22 23.86
N LYS A 68 -4.49 47.64 23.26
CA LYS A 68 -4.52 46.29 22.71
C LYS A 68 -3.64 45.39 23.56
N GLY A 69 -4.12 44.21 23.88
CA GLY A 69 -3.38 43.22 24.65
C GLY A 69 -3.52 41.83 24.07
N GLU A 70 -2.50 41.03 24.29
CA GLU A 70 -2.51 39.59 24.05
C GLU A 70 -2.35 38.89 25.40
N ILE A 71 -3.21 37.92 25.66
CA ILE A 71 -3.24 37.13 26.88
C ILE A 71 -3.02 35.67 26.49
N LEU A 72 -2.04 35.05 27.13
CA LEU A 72 -1.68 33.64 26.93
C LEU A 72 -1.91 32.90 28.25
N ILE A 73 -2.78 31.88 28.21
CA ILE A 73 -3.08 31.06 29.38
C ILE A 73 -2.71 29.61 29.10
N SER A 74 -1.79 29.10 29.90
CA SER A 74 -1.38 27.70 29.87
C SER A 74 -2.33 26.86 30.73
N SER A 75 -2.85 25.76 30.19
CA SER A 75 -3.78 24.87 30.89
C SER A 75 -3.36 23.41 30.78
N SER A 76 -3.55 22.66 31.87
CA SER A 76 -3.40 21.19 31.93
C SER A 76 -4.73 20.46 32.12
N LEU A 77 -5.84 21.22 32.03
CA LEU A 77 -7.21 20.73 32.09
C LEU A 77 -7.55 19.83 30.89
N ASP A 78 -8.72 19.20 30.96
CA ASP A 78 -9.25 18.44 29.84
C ASP A 78 -9.88 19.34 28.78
N ARG A 79 -10.03 18.82 27.55
CA ARG A 79 -10.46 19.63 26.39
C ARG A 79 -11.77 20.38 26.64
N ALA A 80 -12.74 19.73 27.28
CA ALA A 80 -14.03 20.33 27.60
C ALA A 80 -13.89 21.43 28.66
N GLU A 81 -13.16 21.16 29.75
CA GLU A 81 -12.88 22.12 30.81
C GLU A 81 -12.12 23.35 30.30
N THR A 82 -11.09 23.16 29.45
CA THR A 82 -10.34 24.24 28.82
C THR A 82 -11.23 25.09 27.90
N ALA A 83 -12.14 24.47 27.14
CA ALA A 83 -13.05 25.19 26.27
C ALA A 83 -14.07 26.02 27.07
N ILE A 84 -14.62 25.46 28.15
CA ILE A 84 -15.52 26.17 29.08
C ILE A 84 -14.78 27.36 29.71
N LEU A 85 -13.55 27.15 30.17
CA LEU A 85 -12.73 28.22 30.74
C LEU A 85 -12.47 29.33 29.71
N ALA A 86 -12.13 28.97 28.48
CA ALA A 86 -11.90 29.92 27.40
C ALA A 86 -13.18 30.75 27.11
N ALA A 87 -14.33 30.09 27.01
CA ALA A 87 -15.61 30.77 26.78
C ALA A 87 -15.95 31.75 27.93
N SER A 88 -15.65 31.40 29.17
CA SER A 88 -15.84 32.30 30.31
C SER A 88 -14.89 33.49 30.33
N LEU A 89 -13.72 33.39 29.69
CA LEU A 89 -12.83 34.54 29.54
C LEU A 89 -13.33 35.51 28.48
N GLU A 90 -14.13 35.04 27.52
CA GLU A 90 -14.77 35.85 26.50
C GLU A 90 -15.92 36.72 27.06
N THR A 91 -16.48 36.37 28.22
CA THR A 91 -17.54 37.16 28.85
C THR A 91 -17.03 38.42 29.56
N ILE A 92 -15.72 38.62 29.63
CA ILE A 92 -15.10 39.78 30.26
C ILE A 92 -15.39 41.04 29.43
N ASP A 93 -16.21 41.93 30.00
CA ASP A 93 -16.69 43.16 29.35
C ASP A 93 -16.01 44.42 29.88
N ARG A 94 -15.25 44.29 30.98
CA ARG A 94 -14.67 45.42 31.69
C ARG A 94 -13.32 45.07 32.29
N VAL A 95 -12.35 45.95 32.07
CA VAL A 95 -11.03 45.86 32.67
C VAL A 95 -10.70 47.17 33.39
N GLY A 96 -10.57 47.10 34.71
CA GLY A 96 -10.41 48.28 35.55
C GLY A 96 -11.59 49.25 35.38
N PRO A 97 -11.36 50.54 35.09
CA PRO A 97 -12.43 51.51 34.83
C PRO A 97 -12.95 51.50 33.38
N CYS A 98 -12.30 50.79 32.46
CA CYS A 98 -12.54 50.87 31.02
C CYS A 98 -13.38 49.70 30.51
N VAL A 99 -14.17 49.95 29.46
CA VAL A 99 -14.88 48.90 28.72
C VAL A 99 -13.85 48.16 27.86
N ALA A 100 -13.96 46.84 27.86
CA ALA A 100 -13.06 45.97 27.13
C ALA A 100 -13.82 44.86 26.41
N HIS A 101 -13.25 44.41 25.31
CA HIS A 101 -13.71 43.27 24.54
C HIS A 101 -12.58 42.24 24.49
N VAL A 102 -12.89 41.05 24.97
CA VAL A 102 -12.00 39.90 24.98
C VAL A 102 -12.49 38.91 23.93
N VAL A 103 -11.60 38.42 23.08
CA VAL A 103 -11.90 37.42 22.06
C VAL A 103 -10.91 36.27 22.18
N VAL A 104 -11.41 35.04 22.26
CA VAL A 104 -10.57 33.84 22.20
C VAL A 104 -10.26 33.54 20.73
N GLU A 105 -9.01 33.70 20.33
CA GLU A 105 -8.59 33.46 18.95
C GLU A 105 -8.47 31.96 18.65
N SER A 106 -7.84 31.23 19.56
CA SER A 106 -7.65 29.79 19.41
C SER A 106 -7.27 29.10 20.72
N VAL A 107 -7.59 27.80 20.81
CA VAL A 107 -7.12 26.90 21.85
C VAL A 107 -6.24 25.84 21.18
N GLU A 108 -4.94 25.89 21.44
CA GLU A 108 -3.95 25.03 20.80
C GLU A 108 -3.53 23.88 21.74
N ASP A 109 -3.47 22.64 21.22
CA ASP A 109 -2.82 21.53 21.93
C ASP A 109 -1.31 21.57 21.65
N ILE A 110 -0.56 22.14 22.59
CA ILE A 110 0.89 22.29 22.45
C ILE A 110 1.63 20.95 22.48
N ARG A 111 1.02 19.85 22.93
CA ARG A 111 1.66 18.52 22.96
C ARG A 111 1.88 17.99 21.56
N VAL A 112 1.02 18.34 20.59
CA VAL A 112 1.19 17.96 19.19
C VAL A 112 2.40 18.68 18.59
N SER A 113 2.50 20.00 18.82
CA SER A 113 3.61 20.81 18.34
C SER A 113 4.94 20.45 19.02
N LYS A 114 4.95 20.21 20.34
CA LYS A 114 6.13 19.71 21.07
C LYS A 114 6.53 18.32 20.58
N ARG A 115 5.59 17.38 20.39
CA ARG A 115 5.90 16.06 19.83
C ARG A 115 6.57 16.15 18.47
N LYS A 116 6.08 16.99 17.56
CA LYS A 116 6.73 17.22 16.26
C LYS A 116 8.17 17.70 16.41
N LYS A 117 8.42 18.70 17.27
CA LYS A 117 9.77 19.22 17.55
C LYS A 117 10.69 18.17 18.17
N ILE A 118 10.17 17.36 19.09
CA ILE A 118 10.93 16.25 19.71
C ILE A 118 11.34 15.24 18.65
N VAL A 119 10.42 14.86 17.77
CA VAL A 119 10.68 13.91 16.68
C VAL A 119 11.71 14.48 15.69
N GLU A 120 11.58 15.74 15.31
CA GLU A 120 12.55 16.41 14.45
C GLU A 120 13.95 16.48 15.09
N ARG A 121 14.02 16.81 16.39
CA ARG A 121 15.28 16.80 17.13
C ARG A 121 15.86 15.39 17.25
N ALA A 122 15.02 14.38 17.46
CA ALA A 122 15.45 12.98 17.49
C ALA A 122 16.05 12.55 16.16
N LYS A 123 15.49 12.96 15.01
CA LYS A 123 16.09 12.72 13.69
C LYS A 123 17.51 13.24 13.59
N VAL A 124 17.74 14.48 14.01
CA VAL A 124 19.06 15.10 13.98
C VAL A 124 20.04 14.34 14.87
N LEU A 125 19.63 13.99 16.09
CA LEU A 125 20.47 13.24 17.03
C LEU A 125 20.82 11.84 16.53
N LEU A 126 19.89 11.16 15.87
CA LEU A 126 20.13 9.84 15.28
C LEU A 126 21.14 9.91 14.13
N ILE A 127 21.08 10.96 13.31
CA ILE A 127 22.04 11.16 12.21
C ILE A 127 23.42 11.58 12.73
N GLU A 128 23.48 12.46 13.74
CA GLU A 128 24.75 13.05 14.20
C GLU A 128 25.50 12.21 15.24
N ARG A 129 24.83 11.37 16.05
CA ARG A 129 25.46 10.69 17.20
C ARG A 129 25.52 9.17 17.13
N PHE A 130 24.82 8.54 16.19
CA PHE A 130 24.85 7.08 16.02
C PHE A 130 25.69 6.63 14.80
N ASP A 131 26.42 7.55 14.16
CA ASP A 131 27.41 7.22 13.12
C ASP A 131 28.69 6.56 13.68
N ASP A 132 28.88 6.57 15.01
CA ASP A 132 29.92 5.81 15.69
C ASP A 132 29.38 4.45 16.16
N GLY A 133 29.32 3.50 15.21
CA GLY A 133 29.59 2.09 15.45
C GLY A 133 28.66 1.31 16.39
N THR A 134 27.91 0.38 15.79
CA THR A 134 27.37 -0.87 16.38
C THR A 134 26.37 -0.71 17.52
N ILE A 135 25.09 -0.90 17.20
CA ILE A 135 24.11 -1.81 17.84
C ILE A 135 22.81 -1.72 17.03
N ASP A 136 22.16 -2.86 16.79
CA ASP A 136 20.89 -3.06 16.06
C ASP A 136 19.81 -2.04 16.42
N SER A 137 19.85 -0.89 15.76
CA SER A 137 18.93 0.24 15.96
C SER A 137 17.80 0.22 14.94
N ASP A 138 17.76 -0.77 14.04
CA ASP A 138 16.84 -0.79 12.91
C ASP A 138 15.37 -0.96 13.32
N GLU A 139 15.05 -1.70 14.39
CA GLU A 139 13.65 -1.88 14.84
C GLU A 139 13.08 -0.64 15.54
N LEU A 140 13.84 0.02 16.42
CA LEU A 140 13.43 1.28 17.06
C LEU A 140 13.42 2.46 16.07
N LEU A 141 14.34 2.46 15.10
CA LEU A 141 14.35 3.44 14.01
C LEU A 141 13.20 3.21 13.03
N ASP A 142 12.85 1.96 12.71
CA ASP A 142 11.69 1.66 11.88
C ASP A 142 10.40 2.04 12.61
N ASP A 143 10.22 1.79 13.91
CA ASP A 143 9.03 2.24 14.67
C ASP A 143 8.84 3.77 14.63
N VAL A 144 9.93 4.53 14.80
CA VAL A 144 9.91 6.00 14.74
C VAL A 144 9.71 6.50 13.30
N ARG A 145 10.28 5.80 12.30
CA ARG A 145 10.07 6.09 10.87
C ARG A 145 8.66 5.72 10.42
N GLU A 146 8.04 4.66 10.95
CA GLU A 146 6.68 4.21 10.68
C GLU A 146 5.66 5.21 11.22
N CYS A 147 5.88 5.74 12.44
CA CYS A 147 5.04 6.81 12.99
C CYS A 147 5.07 8.11 12.16
N LEU A 148 6.17 8.36 11.44
CA LEU A 148 6.33 9.49 10.51
C LEU A 148 5.88 9.18 9.08
N ARG A 149 5.77 7.90 8.71
CA ARG A 149 5.36 7.39 7.39
C ARG A 149 3.89 7.00 7.30
N MET A 150 3.09 7.29 8.32
CA MET A 150 1.64 7.37 8.16
C MET A 150 1.30 8.61 7.33
N GLU A 151 1.66 8.57 6.05
CA GLU A 151 1.01 9.41 5.07
C GLU A 151 -0.49 9.16 5.21
N LYS A 152 -1.26 10.23 5.39
CA LYS A 152 -2.70 10.13 5.56
C LYS A 152 -3.24 9.37 4.35
N ILE A 153 -3.94 8.27 4.60
CA ILE A 153 -4.77 7.61 3.59
C ILE A 153 -5.61 8.70 2.93
N GLY A 154 -5.44 8.85 1.62
CA GLY A 154 -6.26 9.70 0.80
C GLY A 154 -7.56 8.99 0.46
N SER A 155 -8.56 9.77 0.03
CA SER A 155 -9.74 9.23 -0.61
C SER A 155 -9.75 9.72 -2.06
N ILE A 156 -9.96 8.82 -3.01
CA ILE A 156 -9.97 9.12 -4.44
C ILE A 156 -11.37 8.88 -5.01
N GLY A 157 -11.76 9.73 -5.97
CA GLY A 157 -13.03 9.61 -6.70
C GLY A 157 -14.25 10.11 -5.92
N GLU A 158 -15.40 10.08 -6.60
CA GLU A 158 -16.70 10.48 -6.01
C GLU A 158 -17.14 9.51 -4.91
N GLU A 159 -16.72 8.25 -5.02
CA GLU A 159 -17.00 7.16 -4.07
C GLU A 159 -16.08 7.20 -2.84
N LYS A 160 -15.13 8.15 -2.77
CA LYS A 160 -14.19 8.35 -1.65
C LYS A 160 -13.39 7.11 -1.27
N VAL A 161 -12.94 6.37 -2.28
CA VAL A 161 -12.21 5.10 -2.14
C VAL A 161 -10.89 5.30 -1.37
N PRO A 162 -10.60 4.53 -0.31
CA PRO A 162 -9.34 4.64 0.43
C PRO A 162 -8.15 4.30 -0.46
N ALA A 163 -7.15 5.19 -0.48
CA ALA A 163 -6.00 5.04 -1.35
C ALA A 163 -4.74 5.69 -0.75
N GLY A 164 -3.58 5.21 -1.19
CA GLY A 164 -2.30 5.84 -0.93
C GLY A 164 -2.15 7.16 -1.70
N PRO A 165 -1.31 8.09 -1.22
CA PRO A 165 -1.19 9.43 -1.78
C PRO A 165 -0.63 9.43 -3.22
N ASN A 166 0.17 8.43 -3.58
CA ASN A 166 0.83 8.37 -4.88
C ASN A 166 0.05 7.53 -5.90
N VAL A 167 -1.17 7.08 -5.60
CA VAL A 167 -1.98 6.27 -6.53
C VAL A 167 -2.23 7.01 -7.83
N MET A 168 -2.43 8.34 -7.81
CA MET A 168 -2.65 9.13 -9.03
C MET A 168 -1.37 9.36 -9.85
N GLU A 169 -0.21 9.47 -9.19
CA GLU A 169 1.07 9.76 -9.84
C GLU A 169 1.83 8.51 -10.32
N SER A 170 1.57 7.35 -9.69
CA SER A 170 2.30 6.12 -10.00
C SER A 170 1.78 5.45 -11.28
N ASP A 171 2.67 4.87 -12.08
CA ASP A 171 2.31 4.10 -13.29
C ASP A 171 1.75 2.71 -12.99
N ALA A 172 1.98 2.20 -11.78
CA ALA A 172 1.48 0.92 -11.30
C ALA A 172 0.68 1.11 -10.00
N ILE A 173 -0.35 0.29 -9.81
CA ILE A 173 -1.23 0.31 -8.64
C ILE A 173 -1.38 -1.10 -8.04
N ILE A 174 -1.60 -1.14 -6.72
CA ILE A 174 -1.89 -2.37 -5.99
C ILE A 174 -3.31 -2.29 -5.45
N VAL A 175 -4.17 -3.22 -5.84
CA VAL A 175 -5.57 -3.29 -5.42
C VAL A 175 -5.67 -4.22 -4.22
N VAL A 176 -6.24 -3.74 -3.11
CA VAL A 176 -6.41 -4.49 -1.85
C VAL A 176 -7.86 -4.48 -1.40
N GLU A 177 -8.25 -5.36 -0.48
CA GLU A 177 -9.63 -5.47 -0.01
C GLU A 177 -10.04 -4.26 0.82
N GLY A 178 -9.28 -3.96 1.87
CA GLY A 178 -9.69 -3.03 2.91
C GLY A 178 -8.75 -1.86 3.14
N ARG A 179 -9.25 -0.90 3.93
CA ARG A 179 -8.48 0.24 4.40
C ARG A 179 -7.31 -0.18 5.30
N ALA A 180 -7.45 -1.25 6.08
CA ALA A 180 -6.39 -1.78 6.94
C ALA A 180 -5.19 -2.27 6.12
N ASP A 181 -5.44 -2.91 4.98
CA ASP A 181 -4.41 -3.35 4.05
C ASP A 181 -3.65 -2.17 3.45
N VAL A 182 -4.38 -1.13 3.01
CA VAL A 182 -3.75 0.12 2.52
C VAL A 182 -2.86 0.73 3.60
N LEU A 183 -3.31 0.74 4.86
CA LEU A 183 -2.52 1.26 5.97
C LEU A 183 -1.25 0.43 6.18
N ASN A 184 -1.35 -0.89 6.14
CA ASN A 184 -0.19 -1.77 6.32
C ASN A 184 0.83 -1.61 5.18
N LEU A 185 0.36 -1.52 3.94
CA LEU A 185 1.21 -1.25 2.78
C LEU A 185 1.90 0.13 2.89
N LEU A 186 1.17 1.16 3.33
CA LEU A 186 1.73 2.50 3.55
C LEU A 186 2.82 2.51 4.63
N ARG A 187 2.65 1.74 5.73
CA ARG A 187 3.69 1.57 6.77
C ARG A 187 5.01 1.11 6.16
N TYR A 188 4.95 0.19 5.20
CA TYR A 188 6.13 -0.34 4.51
C TYR A 188 6.65 0.51 3.36
N GLY A 189 6.04 1.69 3.11
CA GLY A 189 6.46 2.65 2.10
C GLY A 189 5.85 2.41 0.71
N ILE A 190 4.84 1.56 0.61
CA ILE A 190 4.11 1.29 -0.64
C ILE A 190 2.94 2.28 -0.71
N LYS A 191 3.06 3.29 -1.58
CA LYS A 191 2.17 4.46 -1.65
C LYS A 191 1.10 4.40 -2.74
N ASN A 192 1.14 3.35 -3.56
CA ASN A 192 0.31 3.15 -4.74
C ASN A 192 -0.79 2.08 -4.50
N ALA A 193 -1.19 1.89 -3.24
CA ALA A 193 -2.24 0.94 -2.86
C ALA A 193 -3.65 1.59 -2.89
N VAL A 194 -4.66 0.86 -3.36
CA VAL A 194 -6.07 1.30 -3.41
C VAL A 194 -6.98 0.18 -2.88
N ALA A 195 -7.92 0.52 -1.99
CA ALA A 195 -8.87 -0.44 -1.41
C ALA A 195 -10.15 -0.55 -2.26
N VAL A 196 -10.81 -1.70 -2.27
CA VAL A 196 -12.09 -1.90 -2.97
C VAL A 196 -13.30 -1.85 -2.01
N GLU A 197 -13.07 -1.94 -0.69
CA GLU A 197 -14.09 -1.88 0.39
C GLU A 197 -15.31 -2.79 0.16
N GLY A 198 -15.06 -4.04 -0.27
CA GLY A 198 -16.07 -5.09 -0.42
C GLY A 198 -16.11 -5.68 -1.83
N THR A 199 -17.22 -6.37 -2.13
CA THR A 199 -17.40 -7.05 -3.43
C THR A 199 -17.87 -6.13 -4.55
N ASN A 200 -18.46 -4.97 -4.25
CA ASN A 200 -18.89 -4.04 -5.29
C ASN A 200 -17.75 -3.09 -5.66
N ILE A 201 -17.22 -3.25 -6.87
CA ILE A 201 -15.99 -2.60 -7.29
C ILE A 201 -16.29 -1.15 -7.72
N PRO A 202 -15.72 -0.13 -7.05
CA PRO A 202 -15.95 1.27 -7.38
C PRO A 202 -15.49 1.58 -8.82
N LYS A 203 -16.25 2.41 -9.54
CA LYS A 203 -15.89 2.82 -10.92
C LYS A 203 -14.53 3.51 -10.97
N THR A 204 -14.19 4.21 -9.89
CA THR A 204 -12.89 4.86 -9.72
C THR A 204 -11.73 3.85 -9.83
N VAL A 205 -11.88 2.65 -9.27
CA VAL A 205 -10.86 1.59 -9.33
C VAL A 205 -10.78 0.99 -10.73
N VAL A 206 -11.93 0.79 -11.38
CA VAL A 206 -12.01 0.30 -12.77
C VAL A 206 -11.22 1.20 -13.71
N GLU A 207 -11.47 2.51 -13.67
CA GLU A 207 -10.75 3.48 -14.52
C GLU A 207 -9.25 3.55 -14.23
N LEU A 208 -8.84 3.31 -12.98
CA LEU A 208 -7.43 3.31 -12.59
C LEU A 208 -6.71 2.08 -13.15
N CYS A 209 -7.34 0.91 -13.09
CA CYS A 209 -6.80 -0.34 -13.63
C CYS A 209 -6.68 -0.33 -15.16
N GLU A 210 -7.57 0.35 -15.89
CA GLU A 210 -7.44 0.48 -17.36
C GLU A 210 -6.26 1.35 -17.79
N LYS A 211 -5.88 2.34 -16.96
CA LYS A 211 -4.84 3.33 -17.29
C LYS A 211 -3.45 2.93 -16.80
N LYS A 212 -3.37 1.98 -15.86
CA LYS A 212 -2.16 1.70 -15.06
C LYS A 212 -1.96 0.21 -14.89
N THR A 213 -0.70 -0.21 -14.67
CA THR A 213 -0.42 -1.63 -14.38
C THR A 213 -1.03 -2.02 -13.04
N ALA A 214 -2.01 -2.93 -13.04
CA ALA A 214 -2.77 -3.31 -11.87
C ALA A 214 -2.26 -4.64 -11.29
N THR A 215 -1.99 -4.66 -9.99
CA THR A 215 -1.69 -5.89 -9.24
C THR A 215 -2.75 -6.10 -8.16
N ALA A 216 -3.54 -7.17 -8.25
CA ALA A 216 -4.46 -7.55 -7.19
C ALA A 216 -3.71 -8.23 -6.04
N PHE A 217 -3.91 -7.77 -4.81
CA PHE A 217 -3.32 -8.36 -3.62
C PHE A 217 -4.40 -8.53 -2.55
N PHE A 218 -4.96 -9.74 -2.50
CA PHE A 218 -6.06 -10.10 -1.61
C PHE A 218 -5.68 -11.22 -0.66
N ASP A 219 -6.48 -11.35 0.40
CA ASP A 219 -6.38 -12.44 1.36
C ASP A 219 -6.73 -13.77 0.69
N GLY A 220 -6.00 -14.83 1.06
CA GLY A 220 -6.27 -16.20 0.62
C GLY A 220 -7.49 -16.84 1.32
N ASP A 221 -8.51 -16.06 1.63
CA ASP A 221 -9.74 -16.51 2.26
C ASP A 221 -10.93 -16.44 1.28
N ARG A 222 -12.11 -16.89 1.72
CA ARG A 222 -13.31 -16.90 0.88
C ARG A 222 -13.74 -15.47 0.49
N GLY A 223 -13.48 -14.47 1.32
CA GLY A 223 -13.83 -13.07 1.04
C GLY A 223 -12.97 -12.51 -0.09
N GLY A 224 -11.65 -12.60 0.07
CA GLY A 224 -10.67 -12.17 -0.92
C GLY A 224 -10.82 -12.89 -2.27
N GLU A 225 -11.12 -14.19 -2.26
CA GLU A 225 -11.40 -14.94 -3.49
C GLU A 225 -12.64 -14.45 -4.25
N LEU A 226 -13.72 -14.09 -3.53
CA LEU A 226 -14.93 -13.56 -4.16
C LEU A 226 -14.68 -12.18 -4.78
N ILE A 227 -13.94 -11.31 -4.07
CA ILE A 227 -13.57 -9.99 -4.57
C ILE A 227 -12.66 -10.11 -5.79
N LEU A 228 -11.68 -11.03 -5.76
CA LEU A 228 -10.82 -11.29 -6.90
C LEU A 228 -11.62 -11.77 -8.12
N ARG A 229 -12.58 -12.68 -7.93
CA ARG A 229 -13.45 -13.17 -9.00
C ARG A 229 -14.27 -12.04 -9.63
N GLU A 230 -14.83 -11.16 -8.81
CA GLU A 230 -15.57 -10.00 -9.31
C GLU A 230 -14.63 -9.03 -10.07
N LEU A 231 -13.43 -8.78 -9.54
CA LEU A 231 -12.45 -7.88 -10.15
C LEU A 231 -11.99 -8.38 -11.51
N LEU A 232 -11.80 -9.70 -11.66
CA LEU A 232 -11.45 -10.34 -12.93
C LEU A 232 -12.60 -10.33 -13.96
N GLN A 233 -13.85 -10.18 -13.52
CA GLN A 233 -15.02 -10.07 -14.43
C GLN A 233 -15.21 -8.64 -14.93
N VAL A 234 -14.93 -7.66 -14.07
CA VAL A 234 -15.18 -6.25 -14.35
C VAL A 234 -13.98 -5.59 -15.03
N VAL A 235 -12.75 -6.02 -14.72
CA VAL A 235 -11.51 -5.35 -15.14
C VAL A 235 -10.41 -6.33 -15.54
N ASP A 236 -9.57 -5.93 -16.49
CA ASP A 236 -8.33 -6.63 -16.81
C ASP A 236 -7.21 -6.21 -15.85
N ILE A 237 -6.61 -7.18 -15.17
CA ILE A 237 -5.54 -7.01 -14.19
C ILE A 237 -4.29 -7.69 -14.73
N ASP A 238 -3.11 -7.12 -14.56
CA ASP A 238 -1.87 -7.72 -15.06
C ASP A 238 -1.35 -8.86 -14.17
N PHE A 239 -1.38 -8.65 -12.85
CA PHE A 239 -0.78 -9.56 -11.87
C PHE A 239 -1.69 -9.82 -10.68
N VAL A 240 -1.56 -11.00 -10.09
CA VAL A 240 -2.21 -11.38 -8.84
C VAL A 240 -1.16 -11.84 -7.85
N ALA A 241 -1.28 -11.36 -6.62
CA ALA A 241 -0.44 -11.70 -5.49
C ALA A 241 -1.35 -12.31 -4.41
N PHE A 242 -0.95 -13.47 -3.87
CA PHE A 242 -1.71 -14.18 -2.84
C PHE A 242 -1.00 -14.11 -1.50
N SER A 243 -1.73 -13.78 -0.43
CA SER A 243 -1.20 -13.86 0.91
C SER A 243 -0.84 -15.32 1.27
N PRO A 244 0.15 -15.56 2.15
CA PRO A 244 0.42 -16.89 2.68
C PRO A 244 -0.81 -17.47 3.39
N LYS A 245 -1.02 -18.79 3.30
CA LYS A 245 -2.18 -19.46 3.90
C LYS A 245 -2.36 -19.09 5.38
N GLY A 246 -3.54 -18.59 5.73
CA GLY A 246 -3.92 -18.24 7.10
C GLY A 246 -3.37 -16.91 7.61
N LYS A 247 -2.89 -16.02 6.74
CA LYS A 247 -2.52 -14.65 7.07
C LYS A 247 -3.28 -13.65 6.20
N SER A 248 -3.75 -12.58 6.85
CA SER A 248 -4.37 -11.43 6.19
C SER A 248 -3.32 -10.38 5.84
N VAL A 249 -3.54 -9.62 4.77
CA VAL A 249 -2.61 -8.57 4.31
C VAL A 249 -2.38 -7.52 5.41
N GLU A 250 -3.38 -7.23 6.25
CA GLU A 250 -3.26 -6.36 7.43
C GLU A 250 -2.23 -6.82 8.47
N ASP A 251 -2.02 -8.14 8.62
CA ASP A 251 -1.14 -8.74 9.64
C ASP A 251 0.21 -9.20 9.07
N MET A 252 0.46 -8.98 7.78
CA MET A 252 1.72 -9.37 7.14
C MET A 252 2.87 -8.47 7.56
N THR A 253 4.04 -9.07 7.77
CA THR A 253 5.29 -8.34 8.02
C THR A 253 5.87 -7.75 6.73
N ARG A 254 6.72 -6.72 6.84
CA ARG A 254 7.41 -6.08 5.69
C ARG A 254 8.08 -7.07 4.75
N LYS A 255 8.77 -8.08 5.30
CA LYS A 255 9.48 -9.11 4.52
C LYS A 255 8.51 -9.99 3.72
N GLU A 256 7.36 -10.31 4.31
CA GLU A 256 6.35 -11.15 3.68
C GLU A 256 5.65 -10.40 2.54
N VAL A 257 5.23 -9.14 2.77
CA VAL A 257 4.61 -8.29 1.74
C VAL A 257 5.53 -8.17 0.52
N ILE A 258 6.80 -7.82 0.73
CA ILE A 258 7.77 -7.65 -0.37
C ILE A 258 8.01 -8.98 -1.11
N LYS A 259 8.10 -10.09 -0.37
CA LYS A 259 8.29 -11.43 -0.98
C LYS A 259 7.09 -11.81 -1.85
N THR A 260 5.87 -11.55 -1.37
CA THR A 260 4.64 -11.86 -2.09
C THR A 260 4.48 -11.00 -3.35
N LEU A 261 4.72 -9.69 -3.26
CA LEU A 261 4.67 -8.80 -4.42
C LEU A 261 5.75 -9.09 -5.46
N ARG A 262 6.93 -9.58 -5.05
CA ARG A 262 7.98 -10.04 -5.99
C ARG A 262 7.61 -11.33 -6.70
N ASN A 263 6.90 -12.23 -6.02
CA ASN A 263 6.44 -13.51 -6.56
C ASN A 263 5.03 -13.40 -7.15
N LYS A 264 4.61 -12.22 -7.59
CA LYS A 264 3.31 -12.01 -8.22
C LYS A 264 3.17 -12.87 -9.48
N VAL A 265 2.00 -13.45 -9.67
CA VAL A 265 1.68 -14.36 -10.77
C VAL A 265 0.91 -13.58 -11.83
N PRO A 266 1.28 -13.66 -13.12
CA PRO A 266 0.48 -13.06 -14.19
C PRO A 266 -0.94 -13.64 -14.20
N VAL A 267 -1.93 -12.79 -14.47
CA VAL A 267 -3.34 -13.17 -14.38
C VAL A 267 -3.71 -14.37 -15.26
N GLU A 268 -3.00 -14.57 -16.37
CA GLU A 268 -3.25 -15.67 -17.32
C GLU A 268 -3.18 -17.05 -16.66
N TYR A 269 -2.23 -17.26 -15.74
CA TYR A 269 -2.10 -18.52 -15.00
C TYR A 269 -3.20 -18.73 -13.95
N VAL A 270 -3.82 -17.63 -13.50
CA VAL A 270 -4.89 -17.65 -12.50
C VAL A 270 -6.24 -17.86 -13.19
N ARG A 271 -6.43 -17.30 -14.39
CA ARG A 271 -7.64 -17.54 -15.19
C ARG A 271 -7.84 -19.03 -15.46
N ASP A 272 -6.79 -19.76 -15.84
CA ASP A 272 -6.92 -21.20 -16.09
C ASP A 272 -7.38 -21.99 -14.85
N GLN A 273 -6.89 -21.65 -13.64
CA GLN A 273 -7.31 -22.33 -12.40
C GLN A 273 -8.72 -21.98 -11.92
N TYR A 274 -9.17 -20.73 -12.10
CA TYR A 274 -10.49 -20.29 -11.62
C TYR A 274 -11.61 -20.46 -12.65
N PHE A 275 -11.29 -20.50 -13.96
CA PHE A 275 -12.26 -20.73 -15.03
C PHE A 275 -12.40 -22.21 -15.43
N GLU A 276 -11.42 -23.10 -15.14
CA GLU A 276 -11.63 -24.55 -15.29
C GLU A 276 -12.70 -25.07 -14.29
N ASP A 277 -12.74 -24.55 -13.07
CA ASP A 277 -13.79 -24.87 -12.07
C ASP A 277 -15.19 -24.31 -12.45
N ALA A 278 -15.27 -23.35 -13.38
CA ALA A 278 -16.54 -22.83 -13.88
C ALA A 278 -17.23 -23.77 -14.89
N ALA A 279 -16.54 -24.78 -15.40
CA ALA A 279 -17.10 -25.78 -16.30
C ALA A 279 -17.98 -26.84 -15.58
N GLU A 280 -17.95 -26.90 -14.25
CA GLU A 280 -18.76 -27.82 -13.42
C GLU A 280 -19.91 -27.13 -12.63
N LEU A 281 -20.41 -25.98 -13.08
CA LEU A 281 -21.63 -25.40 -12.49
C LEU A 281 -22.89 -25.87 -13.24
N PRO A 282 -23.93 -26.38 -12.54
CA PRO A 282 -25.18 -26.82 -13.15
C PRO A 282 -25.85 -25.70 -13.97
N ALA A 283 -26.45 -26.08 -15.10
CA ALA A 283 -27.05 -25.17 -16.09
C ALA A 283 -28.20 -24.27 -15.55
N ASP A 284 -28.62 -24.45 -14.30
CA ASP A 284 -29.84 -23.86 -13.74
C ASP A 284 -29.65 -22.45 -13.14
N LEU A 285 -28.45 -21.86 -13.16
CA LEU A 285 -28.19 -20.48 -12.72
C LEU A 285 -27.85 -19.51 -13.86
N ARG A 286 -28.08 -19.91 -15.12
CA ARG A 286 -28.05 -18.97 -16.26
C ARG A 286 -29.26 -18.03 -16.18
N ILE A 287 -29.10 -16.91 -15.47
CA ILE A 287 -30.07 -15.81 -15.51
C ILE A 287 -30.17 -15.31 -16.95
N THR A 288 -31.38 -15.47 -17.47
CA THR A 288 -31.85 -15.05 -18.78
C THR A 288 -31.69 -13.54 -18.95
N ARG A 289 -30.85 -13.10 -19.90
CA ARG A 289 -31.04 -11.79 -20.55
C ARG A 289 -32.09 -11.96 -21.67
N GLY A 290 -33.35 -11.65 -21.39
CA GLY A 290 -34.28 -11.14 -22.42
C GLY A 290 -34.00 -9.64 -22.55
N GLY A 291 -33.78 -9.06 -23.75
CA GLY A 291 -34.71 -8.87 -24.87
C GLY A 291 -35.31 -7.44 -24.72
N ALA A 292 -35.38 -6.53 -25.69
CA ALA A 292 -35.18 -6.54 -27.14
C ALA A 292 -34.99 -5.06 -27.61
N ASP A 293 -34.41 -4.79 -28.78
CA ASP A 293 -35.20 -4.24 -29.90
C ASP A 293 -34.46 -4.39 -31.25
N GLU A 294 -35.26 -4.59 -32.30
CA GLU A 294 -34.91 -5.07 -33.65
C GLU A 294 -34.39 -3.97 -34.60
N THR A 295 -33.62 -4.34 -35.63
CA THR A 295 -34.06 -4.32 -37.05
C THR A 295 -32.95 -4.65 -38.06
N ASP A 296 -33.31 -5.56 -38.98
CA ASP A 296 -33.04 -5.62 -40.42
C ASP A 296 -31.65 -5.90 -41.04
N ALA A 297 -31.58 -7.16 -41.52
CA ALA A 297 -31.54 -7.55 -42.93
C ALA A 297 -30.22 -7.62 -43.73
N ALA A 298 -30.01 -8.86 -44.20
CA ALA A 298 -29.54 -9.28 -45.52
C ALA A 298 -28.02 -9.51 -45.76
N GLY A 299 -27.69 -10.77 -46.13
CA GLY A 299 -26.82 -10.99 -47.30
C GLY A 299 -25.74 -12.07 -47.24
N LYS A 300 -26.12 -13.32 -47.54
CA LYS A 300 -25.47 -14.30 -48.45
C LYS A 300 -24.02 -14.82 -48.21
N LYS A 301 -23.97 -16.18 -48.20
CA LYS A 301 -23.03 -17.12 -48.89
C LYS A 301 -21.59 -17.19 -48.36
N ALA A 302 -20.86 -18.31 -48.34
CA ALA A 302 -21.11 -19.73 -48.63
C ALA A 302 -19.95 -20.57 -48.05
N ARG A 303 -20.24 -21.86 -47.88
CA ARG A 303 -19.37 -23.04 -47.69
C ARG A 303 -18.02 -22.98 -48.41
N HIS A 304 -16.92 -23.44 -47.79
CA HIS A 304 -16.39 -24.81 -47.97
C HIS A 304 -15.08 -25.04 -47.19
N ALA A 305 -14.90 -26.30 -46.82
CA ALA A 305 -13.75 -26.89 -46.17
C ALA A 305 -12.53 -27.09 -47.10
N SER A 306 -11.41 -27.40 -46.43
CA SER A 306 -10.28 -28.26 -46.83
C SER A 306 -8.96 -27.62 -47.27
N ALA A 307 -7.96 -27.91 -46.42
CA ALA A 307 -6.68 -28.54 -46.71
C ALA A 307 -5.64 -27.88 -47.66
N SER A 308 -4.45 -27.70 -47.05
CA SER A 308 -3.11 -27.90 -47.61
C SER A 308 -2.56 -26.87 -48.60
N LYS A 309 -1.53 -26.14 -48.16
CA LYS A 309 -0.19 -26.09 -48.80
C LYS A 309 0.75 -25.17 -48.02
N ARG A 310 1.86 -25.74 -47.50
CA ARG A 310 3.11 -24.98 -47.37
C ARG A 310 3.66 -24.71 -48.78
N PRO A 311 4.34 -23.57 -48.96
CA PRO A 311 5.77 -23.67 -49.26
C PRO A 311 6.63 -22.76 -48.36
N SER A 312 7.85 -23.20 -48.13
CA SER A 312 9.02 -22.44 -47.67
C SER A 312 9.21 -21.16 -48.51
N ASP A 313 9.74 -20.04 -48.02
CA ASP A 313 10.95 -19.84 -47.23
C ASP A 313 10.96 -18.41 -46.66
N GLY A 314 11.58 -18.20 -45.50
CA GLY A 314 12.06 -16.88 -45.08
C GLY A 314 11.63 -16.36 -43.70
N THR A 315 12.42 -16.72 -42.67
CA THR A 315 12.73 -15.92 -41.47
C THR A 315 11.59 -15.38 -40.60
N SER A 316 11.17 -16.17 -39.61
CA SER A 316 11.20 -15.79 -38.19
C SER A 316 11.15 -17.08 -37.38
N GLY A 317 12.20 -17.37 -36.61
CA GLY A 317 12.22 -18.53 -35.72
C GLY A 317 11.15 -18.41 -34.62
N PRO A 318 10.88 -19.50 -33.90
CA PRO A 318 9.97 -19.48 -32.76
C PRO A 318 10.48 -18.48 -31.71
N LEU A 319 9.62 -17.60 -31.21
CA LEU A 319 9.99 -16.48 -30.33
C LEU A 319 9.90 -16.84 -28.84
N THR A 320 9.41 -18.04 -28.49
CA THR A 320 9.18 -18.43 -27.11
C THR A 320 9.57 -19.88 -26.81
N LEU A 321 10.01 -20.14 -25.57
CA LEU A 321 10.23 -21.51 -25.04
C LEU A 321 9.02 -22.41 -25.25
N ARG A 322 7.81 -21.85 -25.22
CA ARG A 322 6.55 -22.56 -25.47
C ARG A 322 6.43 -23.04 -26.92
N ASP A 323 6.78 -22.23 -27.91
CA ASP A 323 6.77 -22.67 -29.31
C ASP A 323 7.80 -23.78 -29.55
N HIS A 324 8.96 -23.71 -28.87
CA HIS A 324 9.95 -24.77 -28.94
C HIS A 324 9.49 -26.06 -28.26
N ILE A 325 8.73 -25.95 -27.17
CA ILE A 325 8.13 -27.08 -26.46
C ILE A 325 7.02 -27.71 -27.29
N ASP A 326 6.17 -26.92 -27.94
CA ASP A 326 5.06 -27.39 -28.78
C ASP A 326 5.56 -28.08 -30.06
N ASP A 327 6.58 -27.51 -30.73
CA ASP A 327 7.25 -28.14 -31.88
C ASP A 327 7.96 -29.46 -31.55
N VAL A 328 8.48 -29.60 -30.32
CA VAL A 328 9.20 -30.80 -29.88
C VAL A 328 8.22 -31.86 -29.37
N LYS A 329 7.08 -31.44 -28.83
CA LYS A 329 6.00 -32.29 -28.32
C LYS A 329 5.35 -33.04 -29.49
N GLY A 330 5.65 -34.35 -29.59
CA GLY A 330 5.08 -35.23 -30.61
C GLY A 330 6.00 -35.52 -31.80
N HIS A 331 7.15 -34.84 -31.91
CA HIS A 331 8.13 -35.09 -32.98
C HIS A 331 9.32 -35.97 -32.56
N SER A 332 9.40 -36.43 -31.30
CA SER A 332 10.53 -37.25 -30.78
C SER A 332 11.89 -36.59 -31.06
N LEU A 333 12.03 -35.32 -30.70
CA LEU A 333 13.24 -34.53 -30.92
C LEU A 333 13.79 -33.99 -29.59
N ALA A 334 15.06 -33.61 -29.60
CA ALA A 334 15.74 -32.92 -28.53
C ALA A 334 16.36 -31.63 -29.08
N ARG A 335 16.06 -30.50 -28.43
CA ARG A 335 16.59 -29.18 -28.81
C ARG A 335 17.49 -28.64 -27.70
N PHE A 336 18.69 -28.21 -28.08
CA PHE A 336 19.59 -27.45 -27.23
C PHE A 336 19.41 -25.96 -27.50
N LEU A 337 19.27 -25.16 -26.45
CA LEU A 337 18.92 -23.74 -26.51
C LEU A 337 19.99 -22.88 -25.82
N THR A 338 20.25 -21.70 -26.38
CA THR A 338 21.01 -20.63 -25.72
C THR A 338 20.13 -19.83 -24.75
N ASP A 339 20.74 -18.91 -23.99
CA ASP A 339 20.05 -18.03 -23.03
C ASP A 339 18.99 -17.16 -23.72
N ASP A 340 19.23 -16.79 -24.99
CA ASP A 340 18.32 -16.04 -25.86
C ASP A 340 17.26 -16.91 -26.56
N LEU A 341 17.07 -18.16 -26.12
CA LEU A 341 16.12 -19.13 -26.69
C LEU A 341 16.39 -19.50 -28.16
N THR A 342 17.60 -19.29 -28.66
CA THR A 342 17.96 -19.71 -30.01
C THR A 342 18.37 -21.19 -30.05
N VAL A 343 17.92 -21.90 -31.08
CA VAL A 343 18.21 -23.33 -31.25
C VAL A 343 19.65 -23.50 -31.71
N VAL A 344 20.49 -24.03 -30.83
CA VAL A 344 21.90 -24.36 -31.15
C VAL A 344 21.97 -25.65 -31.96
N LYS A 345 21.15 -26.63 -31.60
CA LYS A 345 21.19 -27.96 -32.22
C LYS A 345 19.90 -28.73 -32.00
N GLU A 346 19.41 -29.36 -33.06
CA GLU A 346 18.31 -30.34 -33.02
C GLU A 346 18.88 -31.74 -33.23
N LEU A 347 18.56 -32.67 -32.34
CA LEU A 347 19.05 -34.05 -32.36
C LEU A 347 17.94 -35.03 -32.01
N ARG A 348 18.15 -36.31 -32.35
CA ARG A 348 17.28 -37.38 -31.88
C ARG A 348 17.53 -37.67 -30.39
N PRO A 349 16.53 -38.12 -29.62
CA PRO A 349 16.65 -38.35 -28.18
C PRO A 349 17.76 -39.35 -27.81
N ASP A 350 18.07 -40.31 -28.68
CA ASP A 350 19.11 -41.32 -28.47
C ASP A 350 20.54 -40.79 -28.68
N GLU A 351 20.70 -39.64 -29.34
CA GLU A 351 21.99 -39.00 -29.57
C GLU A 351 22.29 -37.88 -28.56
N VAL A 352 21.32 -37.53 -27.70
CA VAL A 352 21.44 -36.49 -26.66
C VAL A 352 22.57 -36.81 -25.69
N GLU A 353 22.75 -38.09 -25.31
CA GLU A 353 23.82 -38.48 -24.38
C GLU A 353 25.22 -38.25 -24.96
N LYS A 354 25.42 -38.50 -26.26
CA LYS A 354 26.69 -38.26 -26.97
C LYS A 354 26.91 -36.78 -27.26
N ALA A 355 25.83 -36.06 -27.52
CA ALA A 355 25.87 -34.63 -27.76
C ALA A 355 26.24 -33.86 -26.48
N ILE A 356 25.75 -34.27 -25.30
CA ILE A 356 26.10 -33.66 -24.01
C ILE A 356 27.62 -33.74 -23.76
N GLU A 357 28.29 -34.82 -24.18
CA GLU A 357 29.74 -34.96 -24.04
C GLU A 357 30.52 -34.02 -24.97
N THR A 358 30.00 -33.77 -26.18
CA THR A 358 30.61 -32.92 -27.23
C THR A 358 30.11 -31.47 -27.25
N LEU A 359 29.30 -31.08 -26.26
CA LEU A 359 28.70 -29.75 -26.16
C LEU A 359 29.64 -28.74 -25.49
N ASP A 360 29.94 -27.67 -26.25
CA ASP A 360 30.68 -26.49 -25.81
C ASP A 360 29.75 -25.51 -25.06
N GLY A 361 30.30 -24.82 -24.06
CA GLY A 361 29.61 -24.10 -22.97
C GLY A 361 28.73 -22.89 -23.33
N THR A 362 28.09 -22.88 -24.50
CA THR A 362 27.15 -21.85 -24.96
C THR A 362 25.68 -22.27 -24.81
N VAL A 363 25.44 -23.46 -24.26
CA VAL A 363 24.09 -24.03 -24.13
C VAL A 363 23.58 -23.81 -22.70
N SER A 364 22.48 -23.07 -22.60
CA SER A 364 21.85 -22.72 -21.34
C SER A 364 20.72 -23.68 -20.95
N GLY A 365 20.12 -24.38 -21.92
CA GLY A 365 19.05 -25.32 -21.62
C GLY A 365 18.74 -26.34 -22.69
N LEU A 366 17.98 -27.36 -22.27
CA LEU A 366 17.70 -28.56 -23.03
C LEU A 366 16.20 -28.89 -22.97
N VAL A 367 15.58 -29.10 -24.13
CA VAL A 367 14.18 -29.56 -24.27
C VAL A 367 14.18 -30.95 -24.89
N VAL A 368 13.59 -31.95 -24.23
CA VAL A 368 13.57 -33.35 -24.70
C VAL A 368 12.19 -33.99 -24.50
N ASP A 369 11.64 -34.59 -25.56
CA ASP A 369 10.38 -35.37 -25.51
C ASP A 369 10.61 -36.83 -25.02
N ARG A 370 11.41 -37.01 -23.95
CA ARG A 370 11.69 -38.31 -23.31
C ARG A 370 11.68 -38.14 -21.78
N PRO A 371 11.28 -39.18 -21.00
CA PRO A 371 11.52 -39.18 -19.57
C PRO A 371 13.01 -39.04 -19.26
N VAL A 372 13.34 -38.12 -18.33
CA VAL A 372 14.71 -37.89 -17.87
C VAL A 372 14.93 -38.61 -16.54
N ASP A 373 15.96 -39.46 -16.51
CA ASP A 373 16.42 -40.19 -15.32
C ASP A 373 17.50 -39.41 -14.55
N GLN A 374 17.72 -39.74 -13.28
CA GLN A 374 18.69 -39.05 -12.41
C GLN A 374 20.12 -39.00 -12.98
N LYS A 375 20.57 -40.05 -13.70
CA LYS A 375 21.90 -40.08 -14.35
C LYS A 375 22.08 -39.00 -15.41
N LEU A 376 21.02 -38.67 -16.13
CA LEU A 376 21.05 -37.67 -17.20
C LEU A 376 20.97 -36.26 -16.60
N LEU A 377 20.18 -36.10 -15.52
CA LEU A 377 20.13 -34.88 -14.71
C LEU A 377 21.51 -34.51 -14.12
N ASP A 378 22.22 -35.48 -13.54
CA ASP A 378 23.54 -35.27 -12.95
C ASP A 378 24.59 -34.83 -14.00
N ARG A 379 24.50 -35.34 -15.24
CA ARG A 379 25.37 -34.90 -16.35
C ARG A 379 25.07 -33.47 -16.81
N LEU A 380 23.80 -33.08 -16.82
CA LEU A 380 23.39 -31.72 -17.19
C LEU A 380 23.86 -30.69 -16.16
N VAL A 381 23.83 -31.07 -14.88
CA VAL A 381 24.35 -30.26 -13.77
C VAL A 381 25.87 -30.12 -13.86
N TRP A 382 26.60 -31.20 -14.19
CA TRP A 382 28.06 -31.15 -14.38
C TRP A 382 28.47 -30.19 -15.52
N LYS A 383 27.64 -30.07 -16.56
CA LYS A 383 27.87 -29.17 -17.70
C LYS A 383 27.37 -27.74 -17.47
N GLY A 384 26.68 -27.47 -16.37
CA GLY A 384 26.26 -26.11 -15.97
C GLY A 384 25.01 -25.57 -16.68
N LEU A 385 24.10 -26.44 -17.14
CA LEU A 385 22.85 -25.98 -17.75
C LEU A 385 21.93 -25.33 -16.71
N SER A 386 21.24 -24.28 -17.11
CA SER A 386 20.33 -23.49 -16.28
C SER A 386 18.91 -24.04 -16.26
N TYR A 387 18.45 -24.68 -17.35
CA TYR A 387 17.10 -25.26 -17.42
C TYR A 387 17.00 -26.56 -18.23
N VAL A 388 16.07 -27.43 -17.84
CA VAL A 388 15.77 -28.69 -18.52
C VAL A 388 14.26 -28.85 -18.62
N ALA A 389 13.74 -28.92 -19.84
CA ALA A 389 12.35 -29.26 -20.12
C ALA A 389 12.25 -30.71 -20.60
N ALA A 390 11.46 -31.54 -19.91
CA ALA A 390 11.28 -32.94 -20.25
C ALA A 390 9.82 -33.41 -20.15
N LYS A 391 9.46 -34.44 -20.92
CA LYS A 391 8.12 -35.07 -20.89
C LYS A 391 7.75 -35.60 -19.50
N ASP A 392 8.70 -36.23 -18.81
CA ASP A 392 8.51 -36.73 -17.46
C ASP A 392 9.85 -36.83 -16.74
N PHE A 393 9.85 -36.79 -15.41
CA PHE A 393 11.06 -36.99 -14.60
C PHE A 393 10.86 -38.26 -13.76
N LYS A 394 11.40 -39.39 -14.24
CA LYS A 394 11.28 -40.68 -13.54
C LYS A 394 12.50 -40.94 -12.68
N GLY A 395 12.27 -41.29 -11.41
CA GLY A 395 13.34 -41.69 -10.49
C GLY A 395 14.26 -40.57 -10.00
N VAL A 396 13.85 -39.30 -10.07
CA VAL A 396 14.65 -38.16 -9.58
C VAL A 396 14.46 -38.00 -8.07
N ILE A 397 15.43 -38.49 -7.28
CA ILE A 397 15.41 -38.42 -5.80
C ILE A 397 16.08 -37.14 -5.29
N LYS A 398 17.12 -36.65 -5.99
CA LYS A 398 17.80 -35.38 -5.67
C LYS A 398 17.52 -34.35 -6.75
N ARG A 399 16.98 -33.19 -6.35
CA ARG A 399 16.73 -32.04 -7.24
C ARG A 399 17.79 -30.96 -6.95
N PRO A 400 18.81 -30.81 -7.80
CA PRO A 400 19.86 -29.79 -7.63
C PRO A 400 19.23 -28.39 -7.78
N LEU A 401 19.57 -27.48 -6.86
CA LEU A 401 19.09 -26.10 -6.84
C LEU A 401 19.61 -25.24 -8.01
N SER A 402 20.63 -25.73 -8.71
CA SER A 402 21.32 -25.05 -9.80
C SER A 402 20.66 -25.19 -11.17
N ILE A 403 19.61 -26.02 -11.31
CA ILE A 403 18.96 -26.29 -12.59
C ILE A 403 17.43 -26.24 -12.47
N GLN A 404 16.78 -25.47 -13.34
CA GLN A 404 15.33 -25.33 -13.36
C GLN A 404 14.70 -26.50 -14.14
N LEU A 405 13.93 -27.32 -13.45
CA LEU A 405 13.26 -28.49 -14.04
C LEU A 405 11.84 -28.12 -14.49
N MET A 406 11.57 -28.21 -15.78
CA MET A 406 10.28 -27.94 -16.38
C MET A 406 9.68 -29.25 -16.90
N LYS A 407 8.51 -29.63 -16.40
CA LYS A 407 7.78 -30.79 -16.94
C LYS A 407 6.89 -30.32 -18.09
N MET A 408 7.04 -30.91 -19.26
CA MET A 408 6.14 -30.68 -20.39
C MET A 408 4.80 -31.36 -20.05
N GLY A 409 3.77 -30.56 -19.80
CA GLY A 409 2.41 -31.03 -19.54
C GLY A 409 1.85 -31.78 -20.76
N MET A 410 1.02 -32.78 -20.50
CA MET A 410 0.37 -33.63 -21.52
C MET A 410 -0.45 -32.81 -22.50
#